data_AF-A0A238HIT3-F1
#
_entry.id   AF-A0A238HIT3-F1
#
_cell.length_a   1.000
_cell.length_b   1.000
_cell.length_c   1.000
_cell.angle_alpha   90.00
_cell.angle_beta   90.00
_cell.angle_gamma   90.00
#
_symmetry.space_group_name_H-M   'P 1'
#
loop_
_entity.id
_entity.type
_entity.pdbx_description
1 polymer ?
#
loop_
_entity_poly.entity_id
_entity_poly.type
_entity_poly.pdbx_seq_one_letter_code
_entity_poly.pdbx_strand_id
1 'polypeptide(L)'
;MLKKLALMLATATVLSACGTSGTVVSSDGTSDKLHWPDPQNTSFNKDRGTFPDLGSLKQIRSGMSKDQLYYLIGRPQFTEGFRVREWDYLFHFNTPGQGTNNVTTCQYKVLFDNQRFARSFHWRPVDPVGAKCPPELEKEVPPPQPQVIIREIVKTPVRIRQ
;
A
#
# COMPACT_ATOMS: atom_id res chain seq x y z
N MET A 1 40.77 -50.02 -34.20
CA MET A 1 41.30 -48.85 -33.45
C MET A 1 40.83 -47.56 -34.11
N LEU A 2 39.53 -47.28 -34.05
CA LEU A 2 38.97 -45.97 -34.43
C LEU A 2 37.53 -45.89 -33.92
N LYS A 3 37.21 -44.73 -33.34
CA LYS A 3 35.91 -44.17 -32.91
C LYS A 3 36.04 -43.61 -31.49
N LYS A 4 36.80 -42.51 -31.46
CA LYS A 4 36.53 -41.34 -30.62
C LYS A 4 35.05 -40.99 -30.76
N LEU A 5 34.31 -40.90 -29.65
CA LEU A 5 33.30 -39.88 -29.32
C LEU A 5 32.38 -40.46 -28.25
N ALA A 6 32.55 -40.01 -27.02
CA ALA A 6 31.44 -39.88 -26.08
C ALA A 6 31.85 -38.90 -24.96
N LEU A 7 32.19 -37.67 -25.36
CA LEU A 7 32.17 -36.55 -24.44
C LEU A 7 30.70 -36.12 -24.31
N MET A 8 29.94 -36.75 -23.43
CA MET A 8 28.65 -36.21 -22.99
C MET A 8 28.89 -35.31 -21.78
N LEU A 9 29.08 -34.03 -22.07
CA LEU A 9 29.11 -32.95 -21.11
C LEU A 9 27.66 -32.73 -20.63
N ALA A 10 27.27 -33.39 -19.54
CA ALA A 10 26.00 -33.12 -18.87
C ALA A 10 26.14 -31.81 -18.06
N THR A 11 25.99 -30.67 -18.72
CA THR A 11 25.84 -29.38 -18.05
C THR A 11 24.46 -29.33 -17.38
N ALA A 12 24.40 -29.79 -16.14
CA ALA A 12 23.26 -29.53 -15.26
C ALA A 12 23.24 -28.02 -14.95
N THR A 13 22.51 -27.25 -15.76
CA THR A 13 22.19 -25.86 -15.43
C THR A 13 21.23 -25.87 -14.25
N VAL A 14 21.78 -25.81 -13.04
CA VAL A 14 21.01 -25.43 -11.85
C VAL A 14 20.65 -23.96 -12.06
N LEU A 15 19.46 -23.70 -12.61
CA LEU A 15 18.87 -22.37 -12.53
C LEU A 15 18.55 -22.11 -11.05
N SER A 16 19.53 -21.57 -10.32
CA SER A 16 19.27 -20.91 -9.05
C SER A 16 18.31 -19.76 -9.36
N ALA A 17 17.03 -19.98 -9.10
CA ALA A 17 16.03 -18.93 -9.08
C ALA A 17 16.34 -18.01 -7.89
N CYS A 18 17.29 -17.09 -8.08
CA CYS A 18 17.40 -15.90 -7.25
C CYS A 18 16.20 -15.00 -7.59
N GLY A 19 15.01 -15.43 -7.16
CA GLY A 19 13.79 -14.64 -7.22
C GLY A 19 13.81 -13.64 -6.08
N THR A 20 13.95 -12.37 -6.42
CA THR A 20 13.91 -11.24 -5.50
C THR A 20 12.49 -11.06 -4.95
N SER A 21 12.11 -11.87 -3.95
CA SER A 21 11.04 -11.63 -2.97
C SER A 21 11.24 -12.66 -1.85
N GLY A 22 11.52 -12.23 -0.64
CA GLY A 22 11.94 -13.14 0.45
C GLY A 22 10.79 -13.81 1.20
N THR A 23 9.53 -13.44 0.93
CA THR A 23 8.38 -14.02 1.63
C THR A 23 8.00 -15.33 0.98
N VAL A 24 7.95 -16.41 1.78
CA VAL A 24 7.39 -17.69 1.33
C VAL A 24 5.87 -17.60 1.44
N VAL A 25 5.18 -17.57 0.30
CA VAL A 25 3.72 -17.40 0.24
C VAL A 25 3.01 -18.75 0.08
N SER A 26 2.23 -19.14 1.08
CA SER A 26 1.36 -20.32 1.08
C SER A 26 0.31 -20.24 -0.02
N SER A 27 -0.22 -21.38 -0.49
CA SER A 27 -1.13 -21.46 -1.66
C SER A 27 -2.40 -20.59 -1.58
N ASP A 28 -2.87 -20.32 -0.36
CA ASP A 28 -4.02 -19.48 -0.01
C ASP A 28 -3.70 -17.98 0.09
N GLY A 29 -2.45 -17.59 -0.19
CA GLY A 29 -2.02 -16.19 -0.16
C GLY A 29 -1.74 -15.67 1.25
N THR A 30 -1.38 -16.55 2.18
CA THR A 30 -0.87 -16.22 3.52
C THR A 30 0.64 -16.49 3.64
N SER A 31 1.24 -16.10 4.77
CA SER A 31 2.62 -16.43 5.10
C SER A 31 2.84 -16.36 6.62
N ASP A 32 3.63 -17.28 7.16
CA ASP A 32 4.03 -17.28 8.57
C ASP A 32 5.12 -16.24 8.86
N LYS A 33 5.93 -15.89 7.85
CA LYS A 33 7.06 -14.98 8.00
C LYS A 33 7.18 -14.06 6.79
N LEU A 34 6.96 -12.77 7.03
CA LEU A 34 7.11 -11.72 6.03
C LEU A 34 8.57 -11.28 5.92
N HIS A 35 9.05 -11.16 4.69
CA HIS A 35 10.30 -10.48 4.37
C HIS A 35 10.00 -9.11 3.76
N TRP A 36 10.59 -8.06 4.30
CA TRP A 36 10.37 -6.71 3.82
C TRP A 36 11.59 -6.22 3.04
N PRO A 37 11.42 -5.65 1.83
CA PRO A 37 12.53 -5.04 1.12
C PRO A 37 13.08 -3.82 1.89
N ASP A 38 14.31 -3.42 1.60
CA ASP A 38 14.89 -2.19 2.15
C ASP A 38 14.08 -0.98 1.64
N PRO A 39 13.47 -0.15 2.52
CA PRO A 39 12.71 1.02 2.13
C PRO A 39 13.47 2.02 1.23
N GLN A 40 14.81 2.04 1.27
CA GLN A 40 15.63 2.94 0.46
C GLN A 40 15.90 2.41 -0.96
N ASN A 41 15.53 1.16 -1.26
CA ASN A 41 15.81 0.51 -2.53
C ASN A 41 14.51 0.27 -3.32
N THR A 42 13.77 1.35 -3.58
CA THR A 42 12.60 1.28 -4.46
C THR A 42 13.05 1.35 -5.93
N SER A 43 12.56 0.44 -6.76
CA SER A 43 12.95 0.29 -8.16
C SER A 43 12.30 1.29 -9.13
N PHE A 44 11.29 2.02 -8.66
CA PHE A 44 10.51 2.96 -9.46
C PHE A 44 10.31 4.27 -8.70
N ASN A 45 10.01 5.35 -9.43
CA ASN A 45 9.81 6.70 -8.88
C ASN A 45 11.06 7.35 -8.25
N LYS A 46 12.23 7.18 -8.90
CA LYS A 46 13.52 7.79 -8.49
C LYS A 46 13.90 7.43 -7.05
N ASP A 47 13.74 6.16 -6.70
CA ASP A 47 14.02 5.64 -5.35
C ASP A 47 13.12 6.26 -4.26
N ARG A 48 11.89 6.67 -4.63
CA ARG A 48 10.90 7.24 -3.69
C ARG A 48 9.58 6.46 -3.69
N GLY A 49 8.92 6.42 -2.54
CA GLY A 49 7.57 5.91 -2.42
C GLY A 49 6.51 6.82 -3.05
N THR A 50 5.25 6.56 -2.78
CA THR A 50 4.12 7.34 -3.31
C THR A 50 3.17 7.80 -2.20
N PHE A 51 2.39 8.85 -2.45
CA PHE A 51 1.28 9.23 -1.59
C PHE A 51 0.00 8.61 -2.16
N PRO A 52 -0.53 7.52 -1.57
CA PRO A 52 -1.69 6.85 -2.13
C PRO A 52 -2.96 7.70 -1.95
N ASP A 53 -3.89 7.59 -2.89
CA ASP A 53 -5.26 8.09 -2.67
C ASP A 53 -5.94 7.24 -1.60
N LEU A 54 -6.44 7.90 -0.55
CA LEU A 54 -6.99 7.24 0.62
C LEU A 54 -8.35 6.60 0.34
N GLY A 55 -9.13 7.19 -0.56
CA GLY A 55 -10.40 6.63 -1.01
C GLY A 55 -10.19 5.30 -1.70
N SER A 56 -9.22 5.23 -2.61
CA SER A 56 -8.84 4.04 -3.36
C SER A 56 -8.20 2.98 -2.46
N LEU A 57 -7.30 3.38 -1.56
CA LEU A 57 -6.68 2.47 -0.58
C LEU A 57 -7.72 1.80 0.32
N LYS A 58 -8.77 2.52 0.74
CA LYS A 58 -9.87 1.99 1.56
C LYS A 58 -10.76 0.98 0.82
N GLN A 59 -10.74 0.95 -0.51
CA GLN A 59 -11.55 0.00 -1.29
C GLN A 59 -10.91 -1.38 -1.38
N ILE A 60 -9.61 -1.50 -1.07
CA ILE A 60 -8.88 -2.76 -1.17
C ILE A 60 -9.47 -3.80 -0.24
N ARG A 61 -9.71 -5.00 -0.79
CA ARG A 61 -10.23 -6.15 -0.06
C ARG A 61 -9.72 -7.47 -0.63
N SER A 62 -9.81 -8.52 0.17
CA SER A 62 -9.49 -9.88 -0.25
C SER A 62 -10.35 -10.30 -1.45
N GLY A 63 -9.77 -11.08 -2.36
CA GLY A 63 -10.40 -11.53 -3.60
C GLY A 63 -10.22 -10.57 -4.79
N MET A 64 -9.61 -9.40 -4.61
CA MET A 64 -9.32 -8.51 -5.72
C MET A 64 -8.28 -9.10 -6.68
N SER A 65 -8.47 -8.88 -7.97
CA SER A 65 -7.48 -9.18 -9.00
C SER A 65 -6.31 -8.17 -8.94
N LYS A 66 -5.18 -8.56 -9.55
CA LYS A 66 -4.03 -7.68 -9.74
C LYS A 66 -4.39 -6.40 -10.50
N ASP A 67 -5.27 -6.49 -11.50
CA ASP A 67 -5.68 -5.33 -12.31
C ASP A 67 -6.51 -4.33 -11.50
N GLN A 68 -7.38 -4.82 -10.61
CA GLN A 68 -8.10 -3.95 -9.68
C GLN A 68 -7.14 -3.22 -8.73
N LEU A 69 -6.12 -3.91 -8.22
CA LEU A 69 -5.10 -3.28 -7.39
C LEU A 69 -4.24 -2.28 -8.18
N TYR A 70 -3.87 -2.58 -9.42
CA TYR A 70 -3.20 -1.62 -10.29
C TYR A 70 -4.05 -0.36 -10.50
N TYR A 71 -5.36 -0.50 -10.69
CA TYR A 71 -6.26 0.64 -10.81
C TYR A 71 -6.33 1.48 -9.52
N LEU A 72 -6.37 0.83 -8.35
CA LEU A 72 -6.56 1.51 -7.06
C LEU A 72 -5.28 2.15 -6.50
N ILE A 73 -4.15 1.45 -6.55
CA ILE A 73 -2.90 1.85 -5.88
C ILE A 73 -1.69 1.84 -6.80
N GLY A 74 -1.92 1.67 -8.10
CA GLY A 74 -0.86 1.66 -9.08
C GLY A 74 0.06 0.46 -8.95
N ARG A 75 1.20 0.58 -9.63
CA ARG A 75 2.23 -0.46 -9.64
C ARG A 75 3.05 -0.48 -8.34
N PRO A 76 3.46 -1.66 -7.87
CA PRO A 76 4.34 -1.80 -6.72
C PRO A 76 5.69 -1.12 -6.98
N GLN A 77 6.31 -0.58 -5.93
CA GLN A 77 7.56 0.20 -6.04
C GLN A 77 8.83 -0.65 -5.92
N PHE A 78 8.71 -1.92 -5.51
CA PHE A 78 9.85 -2.82 -5.39
C PHE A 78 9.90 -3.82 -6.56
N THR A 79 11.11 -4.26 -6.93
CA THR A 79 11.29 -5.26 -7.98
C THR A 79 10.81 -6.61 -7.47
N GLU A 80 9.87 -7.20 -8.20
CA GLU A 80 9.24 -8.45 -7.77
C GLU A 80 9.76 -9.64 -8.58
N GLY A 81 10.25 -9.41 -9.80
CA GLY A 81 10.59 -10.49 -10.72
C GLY A 81 9.35 -11.11 -11.38
N PHE A 82 9.46 -12.33 -11.91
CA PHE A 82 8.42 -12.92 -12.77
C PHE A 82 7.39 -13.74 -11.97
N ARG A 83 6.10 -13.58 -12.29
CA ARG A 83 4.95 -14.36 -11.73
C ARG A 83 4.78 -14.28 -10.20
N VAL A 84 5.20 -13.19 -9.57
CA VAL A 84 5.14 -13.05 -8.12
C VAL A 84 3.76 -13.17 -7.50
N ARG A 85 3.76 -13.64 -6.26
CA ARG A 85 2.59 -13.75 -5.38
C ARG A 85 2.69 -12.82 -4.18
N GLU A 86 3.53 -11.79 -4.30
CA GLU A 86 3.85 -10.81 -3.29
C GLU A 86 4.05 -9.49 -4.02
N TRP A 87 3.33 -8.46 -3.58
CA TRP A 87 3.54 -7.08 -3.99
C TRP A 87 3.93 -6.21 -2.83
N ASP A 88 4.92 -5.35 -3.03
CA ASP A 88 5.42 -4.44 -2.01
C ASP A 88 5.30 -2.98 -2.46
N TYR A 89 4.88 -2.15 -1.52
CA TYR A 89 4.70 -0.73 -1.71
C TYR A 89 5.39 0.07 -0.61
N LEU A 90 5.86 1.27 -0.95
CA LEU A 90 6.30 2.29 -0.02
C LEU A 90 5.35 3.48 -0.12
N PHE A 91 4.52 3.65 0.91
CA PHE A 91 3.52 4.70 0.98
C PHE A 91 3.90 5.79 1.98
N HIS A 92 3.55 7.01 1.62
CA HIS A 92 3.73 8.22 2.40
C HIS A 92 2.37 8.84 2.71
N PHE A 93 2.22 9.34 3.93
CA PHE A 93 0.99 9.97 4.40
C PHE A 93 1.32 11.32 5.00
N ASN A 94 0.58 12.36 4.63
CA ASN A 94 0.71 13.67 5.26
C ASN A 94 0.17 13.59 6.68
N THR A 95 1.04 13.73 7.66
CA THR A 95 0.75 13.61 9.09
C THR A 95 1.43 14.76 9.84
N PRO A 96 0.77 15.93 9.93
CA PRO A 96 1.29 17.07 10.67
C PRO A 96 1.76 16.69 12.08
N GLY A 97 2.97 17.10 12.44
CA GLY A 97 3.58 16.80 13.75
C GLY A 97 4.11 15.38 13.94
N GLN A 98 4.05 14.52 12.91
CA GLN A 98 4.54 13.14 12.97
C GLN A 98 5.47 12.82 11.80
N GLY A 99 6.55 12.07 12.11
CA GLY A 99 7.53 11.63 11.12
C GLY A 99 8.39 12.74 10.53
N THR A 100 9.30 12.37 9.65
CA THR A 100 10.20 13.32 8.99
C THR A 100 9.39 14.22 8.07
N ASN A 101 9.58 15.55 8.18
CA ASN A 101 8.88 16.55 7.36
C ASN A 101 7.35 16.45 7.39
N ASN A 102 6.76 16.07 8.53
CA ASN A 102 5.31 15.85 8.67
C ASN A 102 4.77 14.72 7.77
N VAL A 103 5.60 13.71 7.51
CA VAL A 103 5.23 12.55 6.69
C VAL A 103 5.49 11.26 7.45
N THR A 104 4.44 10.45 7.58
CA THR A 104 4.57 9.07 8.02
C THR A 104 4.80 8.18 6.82
N THR A 105 5.84 7.36 6.85
CA THR A 105 6.19 6.39 5.81
C THR A 105 5.91 4.97 6.29
N CYS A 106 5.18 4.21 5.48
CA CYS A 106 4.79 2.84 5.74
C CYS A 106 5.13 1.97 4.52
N GLN A 107 5.60 0.75 4.75
CA GLN A 107 5.53 -0.30 3.74
C GLN A 107 4.16 -0.99 3.80
N TYR A 108 3.64 -1.32 2.63
CA TYR A 108 2.41 -2.06 2.45
C TYR A 108 2.67 -3.27 1.56
N LYS A 109 2.28 -4.45 2.02
CA LYS A 109 2.49 -5.71 1.30
C LYS A 109 1.17 -6.39 1.02
N VAL A 110 1.02 -6.86 -0.21
CA VAL A 110 -0.12 -7.66 -0.66
C VAL A 110 0.37 -9.05 -1.04
N LEU A 111 -0.20 -10.08 -0.43
CA LEU A 111 0.07 -11.47 -0.83
C LEU A 111 -1.10 -12.04 -1.62
N PHE A 112 -0.77 -12.82 -2.64
CA PHE A 112 -1.72 -13.39 -3.59
C PHE A 112 -1.79 -14.91 -3.47
N ASP A 113 -2.97 -15.51 -3.65
CA ASP A 113 -3.10 -16.96 -3.78
C ASP A 113 -2.50 -17.50 -5.09
N ASN A 114 -2.60 -18.81 -5.29
CA ASN A 114 -2.16 -19.46 -6.53
C ASN A 114 -2.92 -18.99 -7.77
N GLN A 115 -4.16 -18.50 -7.60
CA GLN A 115 -5.00 -17.94 -8.67
C GLN A 115 -4.74 -16.45 -8.92
N ARG A 116 -3.79 -15.84 -8.20
CA ARG A 116 -3.43 -14.41 -8.29
C ARG A 116 -4.51 -13.45 -7.81
N PHE A 117 -5.39 -13.90 -6.92
CA PHE A 117 -6.24 -13.00 -6.14
C PHE A 117 -5.53 -12.56 -4.87
N ALA A 118 -5.69 -11.28 -4.51
CA ALA A 118 -5.15 -10.72 -3.28
C ALA A 118 -5.85 -11.36 -2.07
N ARG A 119 -5.09 -11.71 -1.03
CA ARG A 119 -5.64 -12.46 0.12
C ARG A 119 -5.29 -11.86 1.46
N SER A 120 -4.01 -11.57 1.68
CA SER A 120 -3.54 -10.96 2.92
C SER A 120 -2.79 -9.66 2.65
N PHE A 121 -2.91 -8.74 3.60
CA PHE A 121 -2.44 -7.38 3.50
C PHE A 121 -1.72 -7.02 4.79
N HIS A 122 -0.51 -6.50 4.67
CA HIS A 122 0.37 -6.28 5.81
C HIS A 122 0.93 -4.87 5.76
N TRP A 123 1.09 -4.28 6.94
CA TRP A 123 1.66 -2.95 7.11
C TRP A 123 2.93 -3.04 7.98
N ARG A 124 3.94 -2.26 7.61
CA ARG A 124 5.15 -2.08 8.41
C ARG A 124 5.48 -0.59 8.51
N PRO A 125 5.58 -0.01 9.72
CA PRO A 125 6.05 1.37 9.88
C PRO A 125 7.54 1.46 9.51
N VAL A 126 7.89 2.52 8.77
CA VAL A 126 9.27 2.84 8.39
C VAL A 126 9.73 4.09 9.12
N ASP A 127 8.94 5.17 9.06
CA ASP A 127 9.26 6.43 9.73
C ASP A 127 7.97 7.14 10.18
N PRO A 128 7.80 7.50 11.47
CA PRO A 128 8.66 7.09 12.57
C PRO A 128 8.50 5.60 12.87
N VAL A 129 9.54 4.99 13.45
CA VAL A 129 9.48 3.59 13.88
C VAL A 129 8.37 3.43 14.93
N GLY A 130 7.51 2.42 14.74
CA GLY A 130 6.38 2.15 15.64
C GLY A 130 5.12 2.99 15.38
N ALA A 131 5.10 3.80 14.31
CA ALA A 131 3.89 4.49 13.87
C ALA A 131 2.74 3.50 13.56
N LYS A 132 1.50 3.99 13.65
CA LYS A 132 0.34 3.27 13.11
C LYS A 132 0.34 3.39 11.59
N CYS A 133 0.12 2.27 10.91
CA CYS A 133 0.06 2.19 9.45
C CYS A 133 -1.22 1.48 8.99
N PRO A 134 -2.01 2.09 8.07
CA PRO A 134 -1.92 3.49 7.68
C PRO A 134 -2.23 4.39 8.91
N PRO A 135 -1.70 5.62 8.98
CA PRO A 135 -2.01 6.51 10.08
C PRO A 135 -3.52 6.81 10.11
N GLU A 136 -4.06 6.99 11.32
CA GLU A 136 -5.42 7.49 11.47
C GLU A 136 -5.39 8.97 11.12
N LEU A 137 -5.69 9.26 9.85
CA LEU A 137 -5.83 10.62 9.39
C LEU A 137 -7.02 11.22 10.09
N GLU A 138 -6.82 12.40 10.69
CA GLU A 138 -7.86 13.12 11.41
C GLU A 138 -9.14 13.08 10.59
N LYS A 139 -10.19 12.50 11.19
CA LYS A 139 -11.54 12.61 10.65
C LYS A 139 -11.74 14.09 10.41
N GLU A 140 -12.07 14.48 9.18
CA GLU A 140 -12.44 15.85 8.86
C GLU A 140 -13.38 16.32 9.96
N VAL A 141 -12.90 17.20 10.84
CA VAL A 141 -13.78 17.87 11.79
C VAL A 141 -14.71 18.66 10.88
N PRO A 142 -16.03 18.35 10.87
CA PRO A 142 -16.92 19.05 9.98
C PRO A 142 -16.74 20.56 10.20
N PRO A 143 -16.66 21.37 9.14
CA PRO A 143 -16.42 22.80 9.27
C PRO A 143 -17.42 23.36 10.29
N PRO A 144 -16.99 24.27 11.18
CA PRO A 144 -17.86 24.81 12.22
C PRO A 144 -19.15 25.30 11.55
N GLN A 145 -20.28 24.68 11.88
CA GLN A 145 -21.56 25.07 11.32
C GLN A 145 -21.78 26.55 11.65
N PRO A 146 -22.12 27.40 10.66
CA PRO A 146 -22.43 28.80 10.95
C PRO A 146 -23.51 28.85 12.02
N GLN A 147 -23.21 29.45 13.17
CA GLN A 147 -24.23 29.69 14.18
C GLN A 147 -25.26 30.64 13.56
N VAL A 148 -26.46 30.10 13.26
CA VAL A 148 -27.58 30.90 12.78
C VAL A 148 -28.01 31.80 13.93
N ILE A 149 -27.50 33.04 13.95
CA ILE A 149 -27.98 34.08 14.86
C ILE A 149 -29.39 34.42 14.38
N ILE A 150 -30.39 33.76 14.95
CA ILE A 150 -31.79 34.14 14.76
C ILE A 150 -31.95 35.50 15.42
N ARG A 151 -31.91 36.57 14.62
CA ARG A 151 -32.35 37.88 15.06
C ARG A 151 -33.85 37.78 15.26
N GLU A 152 -34.27 37.66 16.52
CA GLU A 152 -35.69 37.72 16.88
C GLU A 152 -36.23 39.08 16.46
N ILE A 153 -37.07 39.09 15.41
CA ILE A 153 -37.74 40.31 14.94
C ILE A 153 -38.84 40.60 15.95
N VAL A 154 -38.54 41.46 16.92
CA VAL A 154 -39.53 41.99 17.85
C VAL A 154 -40.57 42.75 17.02
N LYS A 155 -41.76 42.15 16.85
CA LYS A 155 -42.90 42.78 16.19
C LYS A 155 -43.29 44.01 17.02
N THR A 156 -43.08 45.19 16.45
CA THR A 156 -43.57 46.44 17.04
C THR A 156 -45.10 46.43 17.03
N PRO A 157 -45.79 46.64 18.15
CA PRO A 157 -47.25 46.66 18.17
C PRO A 157 -47.76 47.84 17.34
N VAL A 158 -48.63 47.53 16.38
CA VAL A 158 -49.32 48.52 15.54
C VAL A 158 -50.23 49.35 16.43
N ARG A 159 -49.92 50.66 16.54
CA ARG A 159 -50.74 51.62 17.28
C ARG A 159 -51.95 51.99 16.43
N ILE A 160 -53.09 51.36 16.68
CA ILE A 160 -54.37 51.75 16.08
C ILE A 160 -54.79 53.07 16.76
N ARG A 161 -54.91 54.15 15.98
CA ARG A 161 -55.52 55.41 16.43
C ARG A 161 -57.04 55.26 16.35
N GLN A 162 -57.72 55.47 17.47
CA GLN A 162 -59.14 55.86 17.53
C GLN A 162 -59.23 57.38 17.51
#